data_AF-A0A1Q7WDT9-F1
#
_entry.id   AF-A0A1Q7WDT9-F1
#
_cell.length_a   1.000
_cell.length_b   1.000
_cell.length_c   1.000
_cell.angle_alpha   90.00
_cell.angle_beta   90.00
_cell.angle_gamma   90.00
#
_symmetry.space_group_name_H-M   'P 1'
#
loop_
_entity.id
_entity.type
_entity.pdbx_description
1 polymer ?
#
loop_
_entity_poly.entity_id
_entity_poly.type
_entity_poly.pdbx_seq_one_letter_code
_entity_poly.pdbx_strand_id
1 'polypeptide(L)'
;MTPPWARIPQPEAAPAETRSYDLVKEFVIALVAVLVLTLAGAAVFGAPDDKPVTLAAWAKADPNDFTATALSELDGSSDTAGYGAPYNTAAPGQKIGPVGLQKAAGVRHPVDTAKDFVLAPLANAPQTPDVAAALAQYQSATPDQQAAWDKAYSDALTAANDDPALVLPDTGGPVPVLLKQLLAQASSGSLDGALLSQGGFYQSDYTKPLLFLADGGYLSGRADAKHLSGDQWGMMNETGNYPGQAWLWLYTFWYQISPFNHSDNADALIWGLMAVLTLGFILIPFIPGVRSIPRYVPVYRLIWRDHYRRQLER
;
A
#
# COMPACT_ATOMS: atom_id res chain seq x y z
N MET A 1 -55.58 42.72 20.28
CA MET A 1 -54.88 41.43 20.36
C MET A 1 -54.80 40.85 18.97
N THR A 2 -53.62 40.91 18.36
CA THR A 2 -53.27 40.27 17.09
C THR A 2 -52.18 39.24 17.37
N PRO A 3 -52.23 38.04 16.78
CA PRO A 3 -51.34 36.94 17.17
C PRO A 3 -49.89 37.19 16.70
N PRO A 4 -48.88 36.69 17.45
CA PRO A 4 -47.45 37.01 17.26
C PRO A 4 -46.80 36.37 16.02
N TRP A 5 -47.58 35.69 15.16
CA TRP A 5 -47.12 35.15 13.88
C TRP A 5 -47.57 35.97 12.67
N ALA A 6 -48.22 37.13 12.88
CA ALA A 6 -48.55 38.06 11.82
C ALA A 6 -47.27 38.38 11.02
N ARG A 7 -47.20 37.83 9.80
CA ARG A 7 -46.06 38.01 8.90
C ARG A 7 -45.83 39.51 8.75
N ILE A 8 -44.70 39.99 9.23
CA ILE A 8 -44.17 41.28 8.82
C ILE A 8 -44.13 41.21 7.28
N PRO A 9 -44.81 42.11 6.55
CA PRO A 9 -44.66 42.17 5.10
C PRO A 9 -43.18 42.34 4.84
N GLN A 10 -42.51 41.34 4.27
CA GLN A 10 -41.15 41.56 3.81
C GLN A 10 -41.25 42.67 2.76
N PRO A 11 -40.47 43.76 2.87
CA PRO A 11 -40.39 44.71 1.79
C PRO A 11 -40.01 43.91 0.54
N GLU A 12 -40.86 43.98 -0.48
CA GLU A 12 -40.65 43.34 -1.76
C GLU A 12 -39.20 43.64 -2.16
N ALA A 13 -38.38 42.59 -2.26
CA ALA A 13 -36.97 42.76 -2.56
C ALA A 13 -36.91 43.60 -3.84
N ALA A 14 -36.24 44.76 -3.78
CA ALA A 14 -36.01 45.58 -4.96
C ALA A 14 -35.56 44.64 -6.08
N PRO A 15 -36.14 44.72 -7.29
CA PRO A 15 -35.86 43.78 -8.35
C PRO A 15 -34.34 43.68 -8.47
N ALA A 16 -33.80 42.49 -8.20
CA ALA A 16 -32.37 42.27 -8.32
C ALA A 16 -31.96 42.72 -9.71
N GLU A 17 -30.90 43.52 -9.84
CA GLU A 17 -30.40 43.93 -11.15
C GLU A 17 -30.25 42.69 -12.03
N THR A 18 -31.14 42.54 -13.01
CA THR A 18 -31.14 41.39 -13.89
C THR A 18 -30.17 41.71 -15.02
N ARG A 19 -28.93 41.26 -14.86
CA ARG A 19 -27.95 41.29 -15.94
C ARG A 19 -28.42 40.35 -17.04
N SER A 20 -28.47 40.83 -18.29
CA SER A 20 -28.72 40.00 -19.46
C SER A 20 -27.66 38.90 -19.54
N TYR A 21 -28.03 37.66 -19.24
CA TYR A 21 -27.13 36.51 -19.17
C TYR A 21 -27.38 35.60 -20.37
N ASP A 22 -26.43 35.58 -21.32
CA ASP A 22 -26.46 34.65 -22.43
C ASP A 22 -25.85 33.31 -21.97
N LEU A 23 -26.75 32.40 -21.59
CA LEU A 23 -26.38 31.07 -21.10
C LEU A 23 -25.50 30.29 -22.08
N VAL A 24 -25.72 30.43 -23.39
CA VAL A 24 -24.96 29.67 -24.39
C VAL A 24 -23.54 30.22 -24.48
N LYS A 25 -23.40 31.54 -24.55
CA LYS A 25 -22.08 32.18 -24.60
C LYS A 25 -21.25 31.87 -23.35
N GLU A 26 -21.83 32.03 -22.17
CA GLU A 26 -21.13 31.81 -20.90
C GLU A 26 -20.79 30.32 -20.72
N PHE A 27 -21.68 29.42 -21.12
CA PHE A 27 -21.40 27.97 -21.13
C PHE A 27 -20.23 27.63 -22.06
N VAL A 28 -20.20 28.16 -23.29
CA VAL A 28 -19.12 27.88 -24.25
C VAL A 28 -17.79 28.44 -23.74
N ILE A 29 -17.77 29.65 -23.19
CA ILE A 29 -16.57 30.24 -22.60
C ILE A 29 -16.08 29.39 -21.42
N ALA A 30 -16.98 29.01 -20.52
CA ALA A 30 -16.64 28.16 -19.38
C ALA A 30 -16.11 26.80 -19.83
N LEU A 31 -16.72 26.17 -20.84
CA LEU A 31 -16.28 24.89 -21.40
C LEU A 31 -14.88 24.99 -22.00
N VAL A 32 -14.62 26.02 -22.82
CA VAL A 32 -13.30 26.23 -23.42
C VAL A 32 -12.25 26.52 -22.34
N ALA A 33 -12.58 27.36 -21.36
CA ALA A 33 -11.68 27.66 -20.25
C ALA A 33 -11.35 26.40 -19.44
N VAL A 34 -12.36 25.61 -19.06
CA VAL A 34 -12.17 24.34 -18.36
C VAL A 34 -11.34 23.37 -19.19
N LEU A 35 -11.62 23.22 -20.48
CA LEU A 35 -10.85 22.34 -21.37
C LEU A 35 -9.37 22.75 -21.43
N VAL A 36 -9.09 24.03 -21.63
CA VAL A 36 -7.71 24.54 -21.68
C VAL A 36 -7.01 24.32 -20.34
N LEU A 37 -7.67 24.62 -19.22
CA LEU A 37 -7.13 24.40 -17.88
C LEU A 37 -6.88 22.91 -17.61
N THR A 38 -7.76 22.02 -18.04
CA THR A 38 -7.61 20.57 -17.90
C THR A 38 -6.45 20.06 -18.73
N LEU A 39 -6.31 20.48 -19.99
CA LEU A 39 -5.18 20.06 -20.85
C LEU A 39 -3.84 20.60 -20.33
N ALA A 40 -3.81 21.85 -19.88
CA ALA A 40 -2.62 22.44 -19.24
C ALA A 40 -2.28 21.70 -17.95
N GLY A 41 -3.28 21.41 -17.10
CA GLY A 41 -3.12 20.62 -15.88
C GLY A 41 -2.59 19.22 -16.17
N ALA A 42 -3.16 18.52 -17.15
CA ALA A 42 -2.70 17.20 -17.56
C ALA A 42 -1.27 17.20 -18.12
N ALA A 43 -0.87 18.24 -18.84
CA ALA A 43 0.50 18.37 -19.35
C ALA A 43 1.52 18.66 -18.24
N VAL A 44 1.15 19.43 -17.23
CA VAL A 44 2.04 19.81 -16.11
C VAL A 44 2.10 18.73 -15.03
N PHE A 45 0.95 18.16 -14.68
CA PHE A 45 0.75 17.24 -13.57
C PHE A 45 0.46 15.81 -14.01
N GLY A 46 0.64 15.46 -15.29
CA GLY A 46 0.31 14.14 -15.81
C GLY A 46 0.97 13.01 -15.00
N ALA A 47 0.18 11.99 -14.67
CA ALA A 47 0.70 10.80 -14.02
C ALA A 47 1.61 10.02 -14.99
N PRO A 48 2.79 9.59 -14.55
CA PRO A 48 3.65 8.74 -15.38
C PRO A 48 2.98 7.37 -15.61
N ASP A 49 3.13 6.85 -16.82
CA ASP A 49 2.70 5.49 -17.17
C ASP A 49 3.79 4.48 -16.76
N ASP A 50 3.85 4.20 -15.46
CA ASP A 50 4.77 3.24 -14.90
C ASP A 50 4.26 1.81 -15.11
N LYS A 51 5.07 1.00 -15.81
CA LYS A 51 4.74 -0.42 -16.02
C LYS A 51 4.74 -1.18 -14.68
N PRO A 52 3.81 -2.12 -14.48
CA PRO A 52 3.82 -3.01 -13.33
C PRO A 52 5.17 -3.74 -13.20
N VAL A 53 5.64 -3.86 -11.96
CA VAL A 53 6.81 -4.68 -11.66
C VAL A 53 6.44 -6.15 -11.77
N THR A 54 7.34 -6.95 -12.35
CA THR A 54 7.20 -8.40 -12.54
C THR A 54 8.39 -9.10 -11.93
N LEU A 55 8.25 -10.38 -11.58
CA LEU A 55 9.36 -11.20 -11.08
C LEU A 55 10.43 -11.35 -12.16
N ALA A 56 10.05 -11.43 -13.44
CA ALA A 56 11.00 -11.38 -14.55
C ALA A 56 11.83 -10.10 -14.62
N ALA A 57 11.22 -8.94 -14.36
CA ALA A 57 11.95 -7.68 -14.34
C ALA A 57 12.90 -7.61 -13.15
N TRP A 58 12.45 -8.07 -11.98
CA TRP A 58 13.24 -8.17 -10.76
C TRP A 58 14.44 -9.10 -10.94
N ALA A 59 14.21 -10.37 -11.30
CA ALA A 59 15.26 -11.38 -11.47
C ALA A 59 16.35 -10.99 -12.49
N LYS A 60 16.00 -10.19 -13.51
CA LYS A 60 16.98 -9.65 -14.48
C LYS A 60 17.75 -8.44 -13.96
N ALA A 61 17.09 -7.60 -13.16
CA ALA A 61 17.68 -6.37 -12.65
C ALA A 61 18.58 -6.63 -11.45
N ASP A 62 18.15 -7.55 -10.57
CA ASP A 62 18.86 -7.93 -9.36
C ASP A 62 18.72 -9.44 -9.08
N PRO A 63 19.51 -10.28 -9.77
CA PRO A 63 19.46 -11.74 -9.59
C PRO A 63 19.95 -12.19 -8.21
N ASN A 64 20.79 -11.38 -7.56
CA ASN A 64 21.36 -11.68 -6.26
C ASN A 64 20.30 -11.49 -5.17
N ASP A 65 19.64 -10.34 -5.15
CA ASP A 65 18.47 -10.07 -4.29
C ASP A 65 17.39 -11.14 -4.48
N PHE A 66 17.04 -11.47 -5.73
CA PHE A 66 16.06 -12.54 -6.01
C PHE A 66 16.47 -13.89 -5.40
N THR A 67 17.74 -14.26 -5.50
CA THR A 67 18.23 -15.54 -4.98
C THR A 67 18.24 -15.56 -3.46
N ALA A 68 18.66 -14.46 -2.83
CA ALA A 68 18.65 -14.29 -1.38
C ALA A 68 17.22 -14.33 -0.82
N THR A 69 16.27 -13.65 -1.46
CA THR A 69 14.85 -13.70 -1.07
C THR A 69 14.28 -15.11 -1.26
N ALA A 70 14.54 -15.77 -2.40
CA ALA A 70 14.07 -17.13 -2.60
C ALA A 70 14.63 -18.12 -1.55
N LEU A 71 15.85 -17.89 -1.06
CA LEU A 71 16.42 -18.64 0.05
C LEU A 71 15.69 -18.36 1.37
N SER A 72 15.38 -17.09 1.68
CA SER A 72 14.65 -16.74 2.89
C SER A 72 13.20 -17.24 2.88
N GLU A 73 12.59 -17.35 1.70
CA GLU A 73 11.28 -18.02 1.55
C GLU A 73 11.39 -19.52 1.86
N LEU A 74 12.45 -20.18 1.38
CA LEU A 74 12.68 -21.62 1.53
C LEU A 74 12.99 -21.99 2.98
N ASP A 75 13.81 -21.19 3.66
CA ASP A 75 14.23 -21.43 5.05
C ASP A 75 13.22 -20.92 6.10
N GLY A 76 12.19 -20.18 5.65
CA GLY A 76 11.12 -19.65 6.49
C GLY A 76 11.50 -18.40 7.29
N SER A 77 12.55 -17.68 6.88
CA SER A 77 13.00 -16.44 7.50
C SER A 77 12.53 -15.16 6.79
N SER A 78 11.83 -15.26 5.65
CA SER A 78 11.22 -14.10 4.97
C SER A 78 10.20 -13.38 5.85
N ASP A 79 9.93 -12.10 5.53
CA ASP A 79 8.95 -11.29 6.26
C ASP A 79 7.55 -11.93 6.17
N THR A 80 7.16 -12.42 4.99
CA THR A 80 5.92 -13.18 4.79
C THR A 80 5.88 -14.45 5.65
N ALA A 81 6.98 -15.22 5.73
CA ALA A 81 7.04 -16.41 6.57
C ALA A 81 6.85 -16.07 8.07
N GLY A 82 7.43 -14.95 8.52
CA GLY A 82 7.32 -14.43 9.88
C GLY A 82 6.03 -13.67 10.21
N TYR A 83 5.16 -13.37 9.23
CA TYR A 83 4.13 -12.34 9.34
C TYR A 83 2.99 -12.62 10.34
N GLY A 84 2.42 -13.84 10.34
CA GLY A 84 1.18 -14.18 11.04
C GLY A 84 -0.09 -14.08 10.18
N ALA A 85 -1.26 -14.00 10.83
CA ALA A 85 -2.55 -13.95 10.13
C ALA A 85 -2.62 -12.72 9.21
N PRO A 86 -3.24 -12.75 8.02
CA PRO A 86 -4.10 -13.81 7.50
C PRO A 86 -3.36 -14.94 6.77
N TYR A 87 -2.02 -14.91 6.72
CA TYR A 87 -1.22 -15.83 5.90
C TYR A 87 -0.79 -17.07 6.65
N ASN A 88 -0.31 -16.92 7.88
CA ASN A 88 0.17 -18.03 8.71
C ASN A 88 -0.05 -17.74 10.20
N THR A 89 0.63 -18.47 11.07
CA THR A 89 0.50 -18.35 12.53
C THR A 89 1.82 -17.99 13.21
N ALA A 90 2.82 -17.49 12.48
CA ALA A 90 4.18 -17.25 12.99
C ALA A 90 4.24 -16.13 14.03
N ALA A 91 3.49 -15.05 13.81
CA ALA A 91 3.44 -13.90 14.70
C ALA A 91 2.02 -13.54 15.18
N PRO A 92 1.90 -12.82 16.31
CA PRO A 92 0.62 -12.36 16.83
C PRO A 92 -0.03 -11.25 16.00
N GLY A 93 0.69 -10.63 15.06
CA GLY A 93 0.22 -9.52 14.24
C GLY A 93 0.01 -8.19 15.00
N GLN A 94 -0.59 -7.22 14.31
CA GLN A 94 -0.94 -5.91 14.84
C GLN A 94 -2.03 -5.99 15.93
N LYS A 95 -1.95 -5.10 16.93
CA LYS A 95 -2.82 -5.09 18.12
C LYS A 95 -3.22 -3.68 18.54
N ILE A 96 -4.41 -3.50 19.09
CA ILE A 96 -4.82 -2.25 19.75
C ILE A 96 -5.01 -2.55 21.23
N GLY A 97 -4.05 -2.14 22.05
CA GLY A 97 -4.02 -2.48 23.48
C GLY A 97 -4.01 -4.01 23.67
N PRO A 98 -4.95 -4.58 24.46
CA PRO A 98 -5.05 -6.03 24.65
C PRO A 98 -5.73 -6.77 23.49
N VAL A 99 -6.23 -6.07 22.47
CA VAL A 99 -7.05 -6.66 21.40
C VAL A 99 -6.21 -6.90 20.14
N GLY A 100 -5.99 -8.16 19.78
CA GLY A 100 -5.35 -8.56 18.52
C GLY A 100 -6.37 -8.92 17.45
N LEU A 101 -6.92 -7.92 16.76
CA LEU A 101 -7.98 -8.14 15.75
C LEU A 101 -7.50 -9.01 14.58
N GLN A 102 -6.26 -8.82 14.12
CA GLN A 102 -5.65 -9.60 13.05
C GLN A 102 -5.58 -11.08 13.42
N LYS A 103 -5.06 -11.40 14.63
CA LYS A 103 -5.03 -12.78 15.14
C LYS A 103 -6.43 -13.37 15.35
N ALA A 104 -7.38 -12.56 15.82
CA ALA A 104 -8.76 -13.00 16.04
C ALA A 104 -9.48 -13.37 14.72
N ALA A 105 -9.17 -12.68 13.62
CA ALA A 105 -9.71 -12.99 12.30
C ALA A 105 -9.20 -14.34 11.73
N GLY A 106 -8.03 -14.79 12.20
CA GLY A 106 -7.41 -16.07 11.86
C GLY A 106 -6.76 -16.09 10.47
N VAL A 107 -6.23 -17.26 10.10
CA VAL A 107 -5.65 -17.50 8.77
C VAL A 107 -6.78 -17.61 7.74
N ARG A 108 -6.73 -16.76 6.71
CA ARG A 108 -7.75 -16.70 5.64
C ARG A 108 -7.15 -16.95 4.26
N HIS A 109 -5.87 -16.65 4.09
CA HIS A 109 -5.14 -16.82 2.84
C HIS A 109 -3.86 -17.60 3.15
N PRO A 110 -3.95 -18.91 3.42
CA PRO A 110 -2.79 -19.68 3.86
C PRO A 110 -1.67 -19.58 2.83
N VAL A 111 -0.49 -19.16 3.29
CA VAL A 111 0.75 -19.12 2.50
C VAL A 111 1.80 -19.93 3.24
N ASP A 112 2.37 -20.90 2.53
CA ASP A 112 3.58 -21.62 2.94
C ASP A 112 4.68 -21.16 1.99
N THR A 113 5.57 -20.30 2.45
CA THR A 113 6.55 -19.59 1.60
C THR A 113 7.45 -20.56 0.83
N ALA A 114 8.02 -21.55 1.52
CA ALA A 114 8.87 -22.57 0.93
C ALA A 114 8.12 -23.34 -0.15
N LYS A 115 6.89 -23.78 0.13
CA LYS A 115 6.09 -24.54 -0.82
C LYS A 115 5.57 -23.69 -1.97
N ASP A 116 4.98 -22.54 -1.68
CA ASP A 116 4.23 -21.73 -2.64
C ASP A 116 5.13 -20.90 -3.56
N PHE A 117 6.27 -20.41 -3.06
CA PHE A 117 7.15 -19.54 -3.83
C PHE A 117 8.32 -20.28 -4.48
N VAL A 118 8.78 -21.39 -3.89
CA VAL A 118 9.96 -22.12 -4.37
C VAL A 118 9.62 -23.51 -4.89
N LEU A 119 9.11 -24.40 -4.03
CA LEU A 119 9.03 -25.83 -4.34
C LEU A 119 7.91 -26.15 -5.36
N ALA A 120 6.72 -25.58 -5.21
CA ALA A 120 5.59 -25.88 -6.11
C ALA A 120 5.79 -25.31 -7.53
N PRO A 121 6.30 -24.07 -7.73
CA PRO A 121 6.65 -23.59 -9.07
C PRO A 121 7.67 -24.48 -9.78
N LEU A 122 8.69 -24.95 -9.05
CA LEU A 122 9.66 -25.90 -9.57
C LEU A 122 9.04 -27.27 -9.88
N ALA A 123 8.18 -27.79 -9.00
CA ALA A 123 7.53 -29.09 -9.20
C ALA A 123 6.55 -29.11 -10.39
N ASN A 124 5.86 -27.99 -10.65
CA ASN A 124 4.79 -27.90 -11.66
C ASN A 124 5.28 -27.54 -13.07
N ALA A 125 6.56 -27.21 -13.21
CA ALA A 125 7.18 -26.92 -14.50
C ALA A 125 7.99 -28.11 -15.00
N PRO A 126 8.15 -28.29 -16.33
CA PRO A 126 9.09 -29.26 -16.87
C PRO A 126 10.52 -28.97 -16.39
N GLN A 127 11.14 -29.96 -15.75
CA GLN A 127 12.49 -29.84 -15.20
C GLN A 127 13.49 -30.74 -15.91
N THR A 128 14.76 -30.32 -15.85
CA THR A 128 15.90 -31.17 -16.21
C THR A 128 16.11 -32.25 -15.13
N PRO A 129 16.77 -33.39 -15.46
CA PRO A 129 16.90 -34.51 -14.53
C PRO A 129 17.66 -34.17 -13.23
N ASP A 130 18.61 -33.26 -13.30
CA ASP A 130 19.38 -32.73 -12.16
C ASP A 130 18.49 -31.94 -11.19
N VAL A 131 17.64 -31.04 -11.69
CA VAL A 131 16.70 -30.29 -10.87
C VAL A 131 15.64 -31.22 -10.27
N ALA A 132 15.13 -32.18 -11.05
CA ALA A 132 14.18 -33.17 -10.55
C ALA A 132 14.78 -34.03 -9.43
N ALA A 133 16.06 -34.42 -9.55
CA ALA A 133 16.78 -35.13 -8.50
C ALA A 133 17.01 -34.26 -7.26
N ALA A 134 17.39 -32.99 -7.43
CA ALA A 134 17.56 -32.04 -6.33
C ALA A 134 16.24 -31.80 -5.58
N LEU A 135 15.12 -31.65 -6.31
CA LEU A 135 13.79 -31.49 -5.72
C LEU A 135 13.37 -32.73 -4.94
N ALA A 136 13.57 -33.93 -5.50
CA ALA A 136 13.30 -35.18 -4.80
C ALA A 136 14.18 -35.36 -3.56
N GLN A 137 15.47 -34.99 -3.65
CA GLN A 137 16.39 -35.02 -2.51
C GLN A 137 15.96 -34.07 -1.40
N TYR A 138 15.59 -32.84 -1.73
CA TYR A 138 15.11 -31.87 -0.75
C TYR A 138 13.80 -32.33 -0.10
N GLN A 139 12.80 -32.73 -0.90
CA GLN A 139 11.48 -33.14 -0.42
C GLN A 139 11.47 -34.45 0.37
N SER A 140 12.42 -35.35 0.12
CA SER A 140 12.54 -36.63 0.87
C SER A 140 13.38 -36.52 2.14
N ALA A 141 14.11 -35.41 2.32
CA ALA A 141 14.91 -35.17 3.51
C ALA A 141 14.05 -34.84 4.73
N THR A 142 14.62 -35.03 5.93
CA THR A 142 13.97 -34.60 7.17
C THR A 142 13.96 -33.07 7.28
N PRO A 143 13.02 -32.47 8.03
CA PRO A 143 13.01 -31.03 8.26
C PRO A 143 14.34 -30.50 8.83
N ASP A 144 14.97 -31.25 9.75
CA ASP A 144 16.29 -30.88 10.30
C ASP A 144 17.38 -30.83 9.22
N GLN A 145 17.32 -31.75 8.24
CA GLN A 145 18.28 -31.80 7.15
C GLN A 145 18.03 -30.69 6.13
N GLN A 146 16.77 -30.35 5.84
CA GLN A 146 16.39 -29.20 5.03
C GLN A 146 16.92 -27.91 5.66
N ALA A 147 16.59 -27.68 6.93
CA ALA A 147 17.06 -26.50 7.68
C ALA A 147 18.60 -26.43 7.75
N ALA A 148 19.29 -27.58 7.87
CA ALA A 148 20.75 -27.61 7.85
C ALA A 148 21.33 -27.21 6.48
N TRP A 149 20.71 -27.65 5.38
CA TRP A 149 21.11 -27.25 4.03
C TRP A 149 20.83 -25.77 3.76
N ASP A 150 19.63 -25.31 4.10
CA ASP A 150 19.21 -23.93 3.91
C ASP A 150 20.10 -22.97 4.70
N LYS A 151 20.33 -23.29 5.99
CA LYS A 151 21.24 -22.51 6.84
C LYS A 151 22.67 -22.51 6.30
N ALA A 152 23.20 -23.66 5.88
CA ALA A 152 24.56 -23.73 5.36
C ALA A 152 24.73 -22.88 4.09
N TYR A 153 23.70 -22.82 3.23
CA TYR A 153 23.71 -21.97 2.05
C TYR A 153 23.56 -20.49 2.43
N SER A 154 22.66 -20.16 3.36
CA SER A 154 22.43 -18.78 3.86
C SER A 154 23.69 -18.18 4.50
N ASP A 155 24.38 -18.94 5.36
CA ASP A 155 25.65 -18.52 5.96
C ASP A 155 26.73 -18.25 4.89
N ALA A 156 26.78 -19.10 3.86
CA ALA A 156 27.76 -18.97 2.78
C ALA A 156 27.45 -17.81 1.83
N LEU A 157 26.16 -17.58 1.55
CA LEU A 157 25.69 -16.46 0.74
C LEU A 157 25.98 -15.12 1.45
N THR A 158 25.72 -15.06 2.76
CA THR A 158 26.09 -13.91 3.60
C THR A 158 27.61 -13.66 3.55
N ALA A 159 28.43 -14.71 3.67
CA ALA A 159 29.88 -14.58 3.57
C ALA A 159 30.37 -14.14 2.18
N ALA A 160 29.55 -14.38 1.15
CA ALA A 160 29.76 -13.96 -0.23
C ALA A 160 29.20 -12.55 -0.55
N ASN A 161 28.67 -11.82 0.43
CA ASN A 161 27.93 -10.57 0.22
C ASN A 161 26.78 -10.74 -0.77
N ASP A 162 26.00 -11.79 -0.59
CA ASP A 162 24.81 -12.13 -1.38
C ASP A 162 25.06 -12.42 -2.86
N ASP A 163 26.31 -12.73 -3.24
CA ASP A 163 26.65 -13.20 -4.59
C ASP A 163 26.67 -14.74 -4.66
N PRO A 164 25.67 -15.40 -5.29
CA PRO A 164 25.63 -16.85 -5.41
C PRO A 164 26.80 -17.42 -6.22
N ALA A 165 27.44 -16.63 -7.09
CA ALA A 165 28.57 -17.08 -7.90
C ALA A 165 29.87 -17.27 -7.09
N LEU A 166 29.95 -16.68 -5.89
CA LEU A 166 31.08 -16.82 -4.98
C LEU A 166 30.91 -17.96 -3.96
N VAL A 167 29.73 -18.58 -3.92
CA VAL A 167 29.45 -19.72 -3.03
C VAL A 167 30.04 -21.01 -3.62
N LEU A 168 30.61 -21.86 -2.75
CA LEU A 168 31.18 -23.14 -3.18
C LEU A 168 30.09 -24.08 -3.71
N PRO A 169 30.34 -24.83 -4.81
CA PRO A 169 29.31 -25.63 -5.49
C PRO A 169 28.59 -26.69 -4.62
N ASP A 170 29.27 -27.22 -3.60
CA ASP A 170 28.75 -28.30 -2.75
C ASP A 170 28.09 -27.78 -1.45
N THR A 171 28.02 -26.47 -1.26
CA THR A 171 27.43 -25.86 -0.05
C THR A 171 25.91 -25.87 -0.13
N GLY A 172 25.24 -26.37 0.91
CA GLY A 172 23.78 -26.34 0.99
C GLY A 172 23.05 -27.45 0.23
N GLY A 173 23.75 -28.51 -0.18
CA GLY A 173 23.12 -29.70 -0.78
C GLY A 173 22.34 -29.36 -2.06
N PRO A 174 21.03 -29.70 -2.15
CA PRO A 174 20.24 -29.43 -3.36
C PRO A 174 19.81 -27.96 -3.52
N VAL A 175 19.93 -27.13 -2.48
CA VAL A 175 19.42 -25.74 -2.43
C VAL A 175 19.95 -24.86 -3.58
N PRO A 176 21.27 -24.81 -3.87
CA PRO A 176 21.79 -23.96 -4.95
C PRO A 176 21.20 -24.32 -6.32
N VAL A 177 20.96 -25.61 -6.58
CA VAL A 177 20.37 -26.10 -7.83
C VAL A 177 18.91 -25.64 -7.96
N LEU A 178 18.14 -25.73 -6.88
CA LEU A 178 16.75 -25.28 -6.84
C LEU A 178 16.64 -23.77 -7.07
N LEU A 179 17.43 -22.98 -6.34
CA LEU A 179 17.39 -21.52 -6.45
C LEU A 179 17.87 -21.01 -7.81
N LYS A 180 18.93 -21.62 -8.37
CA LYS A 180 19.41 -21.30 -9.72
C LYS A 180 18.34 -21.57 -10.77
N GLN A 181 17.61 -22.68 -10.66
CA GLN A 181 16.53 -22.98 -11.58
C GLN A 181 15.34 -22.04 -11.39
N LEU A 182 14.99 -21.68 -10.15
CA LEU A 182 13.93 -20.72 -9.88
C LEU A 182 14.26 -19.35 -10.47
N LEU A 183 15.51 -18.88 -10.33
CA LEU A 183 16.01 -17.65 -10.95
C LEU A 183 15.91 -17.71 -12.48
N ALA A 184 16.24 -18.84 -13.10
CA ALA A 184 16.10 -19.02 -14.55
C ALA A 184 14.63 -18.95 -14.99
N GLN A 185 13.72 -19.58 -14.23
CA GLN A 185 12.27 -19.50 -14.46
C GLN A 185 11.74 -18.07 -14.31
N ALA A 186 12.14 -17.38 -13.24
CA ALA A 186 11.80 -15.98 -13.03
C ALA A 186 12.30 -15.10 -14.18
N SER A 187 13.58 -15.20 -14.53
CA SER A 187 14.19 -14.45 -15.64
C SER A 187 13.50 -14.70 -16.98
N SER A 188 12.93 -15.89 -17.20
CA SER A 188 12.17 -16.20 -18.42
C SER A 188 10.72 -15.66 -18.41
N GLY A 189 10.20 -15.27 -17.23
CA GLY A 189 8.79 -14.90 -17.02
C GLY A 189 7.85 -16.06 -16.75
N SER A 190 8.36 -17.30 -16.67
CA SER A 190 7.53 -18.46 -16.35
C SER A 190 7.03 -18.42 -14.90
N LEU A 191 7.81 -17.86 -13.97
CA LEU A 191 7.44 -17.80 -12.55
C LEU A 191 6.26 -16.85 -12.29
N ASP A 192 6.18 -15.72 -12.99
CA ASP A 192 5.04 -14.79 -12.92
C ASP A 192 3.72 -15.54 -13.22
N GLY A 193 3.72 -16.36 -14.27
CA GLY A 193 2.58 -17.21 -14.61
C GLY A 193 2.33 -18.31 -13.59
N ALA A 194 3.38 -18.97 -13.10
CA ALA A 194 3.26 -20.07 -12.14
C ALA A 194 2.58 -19.65 -10.83
N LEU A 195 2.93 -18.48 -10.28
CA LEU A 195 2.34 -17.96 -9.04
C LEU A 195 0.90 -17.46 -9.22
N LEU A 196 0.51 -17.09 -10.45
CA LEU A 196 -0.87 -16.69 -10.77
C LEU A 196 -1.77 -17.88 -11.15
N SER A 197 -1.19 -18.99 -11.62
CA SER A 197 -1.92 -20.09 -12.28
C SER A 197 -2.86 -20.92 -11.40
N GLN A 198 -3.04 -20.60 -10.12
CA GLN A 198 -3.78 -21.45 -9.18
C GLN A 198 -5.32 -21.25 -9.14
N GLY A 199 -5.93 -20.44 -10.03
CA GLY A 199 -7.32 -19.99 -9.83
C GLY A 199 -8.26 -19.82 -11.03
N GLY A 200 -7.92 -20.31 -12.23
CA GLY A 200 -8.82 -20.28 -13.41
C GLY A 200 -8.37 -19.34 -14.54
N PHE A 201 -9.16 -19.28 -15.64
CA PHE A 201 -8.79 -18.55 -16.86
C PHE A 201 -8.69 -17.02 -16.66
N TYR A 202 -9.48 -16.46 -15.73
CA TYR A 202 -9.35 -15.07 -15.29
C TYR A 202 -8.93 -15.09 -13.82
N GLN A 203 -7.69 -14.70 -13.55
CA GLN A 203 -7.14 -14.59 -12.20
C GLN A 203 -7.02 -13.10 -11.82
N SER A 204 -7.60 -12.75 -10.67
CA SER A 204 -7.47 -11.42 -10.07
C SER A 204 -6.77 -11.44 -8.71
N ASP A 205 -6.40 -12.63 -8.23
CA ASP A 205 -5.64 -12.77 -6.99
C ASP A 205 -4.13 -12.71 -7.28
N TYR A 206 -3.52 -11.58 -6.90
CA TYR A 206 -2.09 -11.33 -7.02
C TYR A 206 -1.37 -11.46 -5.67
N THR A 207 -2.01 -12.04 -4.65
CA THR A 207 -1.45 -12.11 -3.29
C THR A 207 -0.06 -12.75 -3.28
N LYS A 208 0.10 -13.92 -3.89
CA LYS A 208 1.39 -14.65 -3.93
C LYS A 208 2.52 -13.87 -4.61
N PRO A 209 2.38 -13.40 -5.86
CA PRO A 209 3.45 -12.64 -6.51
C PRO A 209 3.72 -11.30 -5.82
N LEU A 210 2.71 -10.65 -5.20
CA LEU A 210 2.93 -9.40 -4.47
C LEU A 210 3.69 -9.62 -3.16
N LEU A 211 3.38 -10.68 -2.41
CA LEU A 211 4.11 -11.03 -1.20
C LEU A 211 5.57 -11.35 -1.53
N PHE A 212 5.79 -12.25 -2.48
CA PHE A 212 7.16 -12.63 -2.86
C PHE A 212 7.99 -11.46 -3.40
N LEU A 213 7.37 -10.51 -4.10
CA LEU A 213 8.03 -9.29 -4.56
C LEU A 213 8.29 -8.30 -3.39
N ALA A 214 7.42 -8.28 -2.38
CA ALA A 214 7.56 -7.40 -1.21
C ALA A 214 8.61 -7.90 -0.22
N ASP A 215 8.87 -9.20 -0.17
CA ASP A 215 9.94 -9.81 0.64
C ASP A 215 11.35 -9.50 0.09
N GLY A 216 11.46 -9.01 -1.14
CA GLY A 216 12.73 -8.62 -1.78
C GLY A 216 13.05 -7.13 -1.67
N GLY A 217 14.34 -6.79 -1.82
CA GLY A 217 14.83 -5.41 -1.79
C GLY A 217 14.48 -4.59 -3.05
N TYR A 218 14.15 -5.25 -4.16
CA TYR A 218 13.88 -4.56 -5.43
C TYR A 218 12.65 -3.65 -5.39
N LEU A 219 11.55 -4.08 -4.78
CA LEU A 219 10.33 -3.27 -4.73
C LEU A 219 10.49 -2.06 -3.81
N SER A 220 11.06 -2.26 -2.62
CA SER A 220 11.33 -1.20 -1.65
C SER A 220 12.34 -0.18 -2.19
N GLY A 221 13.43 -0.63 -2.82
CA GLY A 221 14.40 0.26 -3.46
C GLY A 221 13.79 1.12 -4.58
N ARG A 222 12.82 0.59 -5.34
CA ARG A 222 12.06 1.38 -6.31
C ARG A 222 11.12 2.38 -5.65
N ALA A 223 10.49 2.01 -4.54
CA ALA A 223 9.64 2.91 -3.77
C ALA A 223 10.45 4.08 -3.21
N ASP A 224 11.62 3.82 -2.63
CA ASP A 224 12.52 4.85 -2.11
C ASP A 224 13.02 5.81 -3.19
N ALA A 225 13.40 5.28 -4.36
CA ALA A 225 13.80 6.10 -5.51
C ALA A 225 12.68 7.02 -6.01
N LYS A 226 11.43 6.70 -5.69
CA LYS A 226 10.23 7.46 -6.06
C LYS A 226 9.64 8.27 -4.90
N HIS A 227 10.35 8.35 -3.78
CA HIS A 227 9.91 9.03 -2.58
C HIS A 227 8.62 8.47 -1.97
N LEU A 228 8.40 7.16 -2.08
CA LEU A 228 7.15 6.51 -1.66
C LEU A 228 7.24 5.81 -0.31
N SER A 229 8.39 5.87 0.40
CA SER A 229 8.49 5.26 1.72
C SER A 229 7.87 6.13 2.84
N GLY A 230 7.57 5.50 3.97
CA GLY A 230 6.86 6.13 5.08
C GLY A 230 7.54 7.38 5.63
N ASP A 231 8.87 7.34 5.78
CA ASP A 231 9.68 8.46 6.26
C ASP A 231 9.71 9.65 5.28
N GLN A 232 9.35 9.42 4.02
CA GLN A 232 9.32 10.42 2.95
C GLN A 232 7.91 11.01 2.74
N TRP A 233 6.98 10.76 3.67
CA TRP A 233 5.56 11.08 3.50
C TRP A 233 4.95 10.36 2.29
N GLY A 234 5.46 9.16 1.98
CA GLY A 234 5.19 8.44 0.74
C GLY A 234 3.73 8.18 0.45
N MET A 235 2.88 8.04 1.49
CA MET A 235 1.44 7.89 1.33
C MET A 235 0.74 9.14 0.75
N MET A 236 1.37 10.32 0.83
CA MET A 236 0.92 11.52 0.12
C MET A 236 1.57 11.67 -1.24
N ASN A 237 2.70 11.01 -1.47
CA ASN A 237 3.45 11.16 -2.70
C ASN A 237 2.85 10.26 -3.78
N GLU A 238 3.15 10.62 -5.02
CA GLU A 238 2.85 9.81 -6.18
C GLU A 238 4.09 9.84 -7.08
N THR A 239 4.14 8.91 -8.02
CA THR A 239 5.19 8.88 -9.02
C THR A 239 5.14 10.12 -9.94
N GLY A 240 6.32 10.66 -10.27
CA GLY A 240 6.45 11.78 -11.20
C GLY A 240 5.95 13.11 -10.62
N ASN A 241 5.26 13.90 -11.46
CA ASN A 241 4.77 15.24 -11.11
C ASN A 241 3.29 15.26 -10.71
N TYR A 242 2.65 14.09 -10.58
CA TYR A 242 1.24 14.02 -10.22
C TYR A 242 1.07 14.45 -8.77
N PRO A 243 0.11 15.34 -8.46
CA PRO A 243 -0.21 15.67 -7.08
C PRO A 243 -0.75 14.40 -6.43
N GLY A 244 0.05 13.79 -5.56
CA GLY A 244 -0.35 12.59 -4.86
C GLY A 244 -1.49 12.84 -3.88
N GLN A 245 -1.73 11.89 -2.99
CA GLN A 245 -2.93 11.83 -2.17
C GLN A 245 -2.84 12.78 -0.97
N ALA A 246 -2.83 14.09 -1.24
CA ALA A 246 -2.58 15.12 -0.23
C ALA A 246 -3.57 15.08 0.95
N TRP A 247 -4.78 14.57 0.76
CA TRP A 247 -5.77 14.41 1.83
C TRP A 247 -5.38 13.35 2.86
N LEU A 248 -4.44 12.45 2.55
CA LEU A 248 -3.90 11.44 3.47
C LEU A 248 -2.86 12.01 4.45
N TRP A 249 -2.55 13.31 4.38
CA TRP A 249 -1.60 13.98 5.29
C TRP A 249 -1.90 13.73 6.76
N LEU A 250 -3.18 13.67 7.14
CA LEU A 250 -3.61 13.45 8.52
C LEU A 250 -3.16 12.08 9.06
N TYR A 251 -3.04 11.08 8.20
CA TYR A 251 -2.61 9.74 8.59
C TYR A 251 -1.08 9.66 8.61
N THR A 252 -0.40 10.14 7.55
CA THR A 252 1.07 10.07 7.47
C THR A 252 1.74 10.96 8.52
N PHE A 253 1.12 12.06 8.93
CA PHE A 253 1.61 12.94 10.00
C PHE A 253 1.94 12.18 11.29
N TRP A 254 1.11 11.21 11.68
CA TRP A 254 1.33 10.47 12.91
C TRP A 254 2.54 9.54 12.83
N TYR A 255 2.88 9.01 11.65
CA TYR A 255 4.09 8.22 11.43
C TYR A 255 5.38 9.02 11.67
N GLN A 256 5.32 10.35 11.67
CA GLN A 256 6.49 11.22 11.88
C GLN A 256 6.74 11.53 13.37
N ILE A 257 5.83 11.13 14.27
CA ILE A 257 5.83 11.58 15.67
C ILE A 257 5.98 10.40 16.62
N SER A 258 6.81 10.58 17.65
CA SER A 258 6.95 9.61 18.74
C SER A 258 5.65 9.53 19.56
N PRO A 259 5.16 8.32 19.92
CA PRO A 259 5.84 7.01 19.82
C PRO A 259 5.58 6.21 18.54
N PHE A 260 4.76 6.70 17.60
CA PHE A 260 4.33 5.92 16.43
C PHE A 260 5.48 5.63 15.47
N ASN A 261 6.41 6.57 15.31
CA ASN A 261 7.57 6.43 14.42
C ASN A 261 8.58 5.34 14.83
N HIS A 262 8.45 4.73 16.02
CA HIS A 262 9.31 3.62 16.48
C HIS A 262 8.50 2.35 16.79
N SER A 263 7.23 2.29 16.39
CA SER A 263 6.36 1.17 16.72
C SER A 263 6.13 0.27 15.50
N ASP A 264 6.43 -1.02 15.64
CA ASP A 264 6.07 -2.07 14.66
C ASP A 264 4.55 -2.27 14.50
N ASN A 265 3.77 -1.46 15.20
CA ASN A 265 2.33 -1.50 15.28
C ASN A 265 1.72 -0.11 15.02
N ALA A 266 2.49 0.78 14.37
CA ALA A 266 2.11 2.14 14.06
C ALA A 266 0.75 2.19 13.33
N ASP A 267 0.54 1.36 12.31
CA ASP A 267 -0.67 1.37 11.49
C ASP A 267 -1.94 1.20 12.33
N ALA A 268 -1.99 0.17 13.18
CA ALA A 268 -3.14 -0.11 14.02
C ALA A 268 -3.37 0.98 15.08
N LEU A 269 -2.30 1.54 15.64
CA LEU A 269 -2.38 2.63 16.62
C LEU A 269 -2.89 3.92 15.98
N ILE A 270 -2.38 4.28 14.80
CA ILE A 270 -2.79 5.45 14.04
C ILE A 270 -4.23 5.29 13.57
N TRP A 271 -4.61 4.11 13.06
CA TRP A 271 -6.00 3.83 12.71
C TRP A 271 -6.93 3.99 13.92
N GLY A 272 -6.55 3.44 15.08
CA GLY A 272 -7.33 3.57 16.31
C GLY A 272 -7.47 5.02 16.76
N LEU A 273 -6.39 5.80 16.69
CA LEU A 273 -6.39 7.23 16.98
C LEU A 273 -7.33 7.99 16.02
N MET A 274 -7.23 7.74 14.72
CA MET A 274 -8.06 8.37 13.71
C MET A 274 -9.55 8.01 13.88
N ALA A 275 -9.85 6.77 14.27
CA ALA A 275 -11.22 6.36 14.60
C ALA A 275 -11.76 7.15 15.81
N VAL A 276 -10.95 7.33 16.86
CA VAL A 276 -11.33 8.14 18.04
C VAL A 276 -11.52 9.60 17.67
N LEU A 277 -10.61 10.20 16.89
CA LEU A 277 -10.73 11.60 16.44
C LEU A 277 -11.98 11.80 15.57
N THR A 278 -12.27 10.86 14.67
CA THR A 278 -13.46 10.88 13.82
C THR A 278 -14.73 10.77 14.66
N LEU A 279 -14.76 9.86 15.63
CA LEU A 279 -15.88 9.73 16.55
C LEU A 279 -16.07 11.02 17.37
N GLY A 280 -14.99 11.60 17.88
CA GLY A 280 -15.02 12.90 18.56
C GLY A 280 -15.60 14.00 17.68
N PHE A 281 -15.21 14.05 16.41
CA PHE A 281 -15.73 15.01 15.42
C PHE A 281 -17.23 14.84 15.18
N ILE A 282 -17.70 13.60 14.99
CA ILE A 282 -19.13 13.28 14.83
C ILE A 282 -19.92 13.69 16.08
N LEU A 283 -19.32 13.59 17.27
CA LEU A 283 -19.96 13.92 18.53
C LEU A 283 -19.96 15.42 18.87
N ILE A 284 -19.23 16.27 18.12
CA ILE A 284 -19.16 17.73 18.35
C ILE A 284 -20.54 18.40 18.55
N PRO A 285 -21.59 18.11 17.75
CA PRO A 285 -22.90 18.75 17.93
C PRO A 285 -23.54 18.47 19.29
N PHE A 286 -23.15 17.36 19.94
CA PHE A 286 -23.70 16.90 21.22
C PHE A 286 -22.90 17.39 22.44
N ILE A 287 -21.68 17.90 22.24
CA ILE A 287 -20.81 18.38 23.33
C ILE A 287 -21.21 19.82 23.71
N PRO A 288 -21.75 20.06 24.92
CA PRO A 288 -22.06 21.41 25.39
C PRO A 288 -20.79 22.26 25.44
N GLY A 289 -20.86 23.54 25.04
CA GLY A 289 -19.69 24.41 24.92
C GLY A 289 -19.07 24.36 23.52
N VAL A 290 -18.60 23.19 23.06
CA VAL A 290 -17.98 23.04 21.73
C VAL A 290 -18.97 23.36 20.61
N ARG A 291 -20.20 22.85 20.69
CA ARG A 291 -21.27 23.20 19.74
C ARG A 291 -21.58 24.70 19.66
N SER A 292 -21.23 25.45 20.70
CA SER A 292 -21.49 26.88 20.81
C SER A 292 -20.32 27.74 20.31
N ILE A 293 -19.15 27.16 20.04
CA ILE A 293 -17.96 27.88 19.55
C ILE A 293 -18.27 28.76 18.32
N PRO A 294 -19.03 28.31 17.30
CA PRO A 294 -19.36 29.16 16.15
C PRO A 294 -20.17 30.41 16.50
N ARG A 295 -20.83 30.45 17.67
CA ARG A 295 -21.53 31.64 18.16
C ARG A 295 -20.58 32.64 18.83
N TYR A 296 -19.52 32.16 19.47
CA TYR A 296 -18.51 32.98 20.16
C TYR A 296 -17.40 33.46 19.23
N VAL A 297 -17.04 32.67 18.22
CA VAL A 297 -16.06 33.05 17.19
C VAL A 297 -16.83 33.37 15.91
N PRO A 298 -17.14 34.65 15.65
CA PRO A 298 -18.06 35.04 14.59
C PRO A 298 -17.40 35.05 13.21
N VAL A 299 -16.78 33.94 12.81
CA VAL A 299 -16.25 33.75 11.45
C VAL A 299 -17.37 33.94 10.42
N TYR A 300 -18.60 33.58 10.78
CA TYR A 300 -19.79 33.84 9.97
C TYR A 300 -19.99 35.33 9.67
N ARG A 301 -19.58 36.26 10.55
CA ARG A 301 -19.66 37.71 10.26
C ARG A 301 -18.64 38.16 9.23
N LEU A 302 -17.52 37.44 9.09
CA LEU A 302 -16.54 37.68 8.02
C LEU A 302 -17.04 37.12 6.70
N ILE A 303 -17.55 35.88 6.69
CA ILE A 303 -18.10 35.23 5.49
C ILE A 303 -19.32 36.01 4.97
N TRP A 304 -20.22 36.40 5.87
CA TRP A 304 -21.46 37.12 5.55
C TRP A 304 -21.36 38.63 5.79
N ARG A 305 -20.17 39.21 5.70
CA ARG A 305 -19.91 40.60 6.04
C ARG A 305 -20.83 41.58 5.30
N ASP A 306 -21.14 41.30 4.04
CA ASP A 306 -21.99 42.15 3.21
C ASP A 306 -23.48 42.00 3.52
N HIS A 307 -23.91 40.84 4.04
CA HIS A 307 -25.26 40.68 4.57
C HIS A 307 -25.43 41.50 5.85
N TYR A 308 -24.48 41.41 6.78
CA TYR A 308 -24.53 42.17 8.04
C TYR A 308 -24.34 43.67 7.85
N ARG A 309 -23.52 44.12 6.89
CA ARG A 309 -23.43 45.55 6.54
C ARG A 309 -24.74 46.12 6.02
N ARG A 310 -25.41 45.41 5.11
CA ARG A 310 -26.72 45.81 4.58
C ARG A 310 -27.84 45.81 5.62
N GLN A 311 -27.72 45.01 6.68
CA GLN A 311 -28.65 45.04 7.80
C GLN A 311 -28.44 46.24 8.75
N LEU A 312 -27.23 46.80 8.82
CA LEU A 312 -26.93 47.99 9.65
C LEU A 312 -27.30 49.31 8.97
N GLU A 313 -27.45 49.31 7.65
CA GLU A 313 -27.83 50.47 6.83
C GLU A 313 -29.37 50.63 6.68
N ARG A 314 -30.16 49.72 7.27
CA ARG A 314 -31.63 49.81 7.38
C ARG A 314 -32.04 50.14 8.81
#